data_AF-A0A5D3WIM7-F1
#
_entry.id   AF-A0A5D3WIM7-F1
#
_cell.length_a   1.000
_cell.length_b   1.000
_cell.length_c   1.000
_cell.angle_alpha   90.00
_cell.angle_beta   90.00
_cell.angle_gamma   90.00
#
_symmetry.space_group_name_H-M   'P 1'
#
loop_
_entity.id
_entity.type
_entity.pdbx_description
1 polymer ?
#
loop_
_entity_poly.entity_id
_entity_poly.type
_entity_poly.pdbx_seq_one_letter_code
_entity_poly.pdbx_strand_id
1 'polypeptide(L)'
;MTILGQQYTVRSDASPERIARVAGFVNDRLNEVAAQAPTADTHQITVLTLLNVVEAYLDLADRREEAGGSERLERLLRRVEAACEAE
;
A
#
# COMPACT_ATOMS: atom_id res chain seq x y z
N MET A 1 3.76 -15.69 14.17
CA MET A 1 2.79 -15.27 13.13
C MET A 1 2.80 -16.30 12.02
N THR A 2 1.66 -16.65 11.42
CA THR A 2 1.60 -17.67 10.37
C THR A 2 1.31 -17.03 9.02
N ILE A 3 2.16 -17.27 8.02
CA ILE A 3 1.99 -16.82 6.63
C ILE A 3 2.12 -18.05 5.74
N LEU A 4 1.15 -18.34 4.88
CA LEU A 4 1.12 -19.56 4.06
C LEU A 4 1.34 -20.87 4.84
N GLY A 5 0.78 -20.94 6.05
CA GLY A 5 0.98 -22.11 6.93
C GLY A 5 2.39 -22.23 7.52
N GLN A 6 3.32 -21.33 7.18
CA GLN A 6 4.67 -21.27 7.74
C GLN A 6 4.71 -20.30 8.92
N GLN A 7 5.47 -20.66 9.96
CA GLN A 7 5.59 -19.84 11.16
C GLN A 7 6.77 -18.86 11.04
N TYR A 8 6.47 -17.57 11.13
CA TYR A 8 7.45 -16.48 11.08
C TYR A 8 7.54 -15.74 12.41
N THR A 9 8.79 -15.39 12.75
CA THR A 9 9.13 -14.51 13.86
C THR A 9 9.50 -13.14 13.28
N VAL A 10 8.62 -12.16 13.45
CA VAL A 10 8.83 -10.79 12.97
C VAL A 10 9.33 -9.94 14.13
N ARG A 11 10.48 -9.27 13.95
CA ARG A 11 10.94 -8.21 14.86
C ARG A 11 10.42 -6.88 14.32
N SER A 12 9.53 -6.23 15.06
CA SER A 12 8.95 -4.95 14.67
C SER A 12 8.53 -4.17 15.91
N ASP A 13 8.67 -2.85 15.85
CA ASP A 13 8.16 -1.92 16.88
C ASP A 13 6.65 -1.63 16.71
N ALA A 14 6.01 -2.23 15.71
CA ALA A 14 4.57 -2.09 15.48
C ALA A 14 3.74 -2.87 16.51
N SER A 15 2.52 -2.40 16.76
CA SER A 15 1.61 -3.08 17.68
C SER A 15 1.26 -4.50 17.19
N PRO A 16 0.99 -5.45 18.10
CA PRO A 16 0.60 -6.81 17.74
C PRO A 16 -0.61 -6.85 16.79
N GLU A 17 -1.59 -5.97 16.98
CA GLU A 17 -2.77 -5.86 16.13
C GLU A 17 -2.41 -5.41 14.72
N ARG A 18 -1.45 -4.48 14.58
CA ARG A 18 -0.97 -4.03 13.27
C ARG A 18 -0.23 -5.15 12.55
N ILE A 19 0.61 -5.91 13.25
CA ILE A 19 1.31 -7.07 12.70
C ILE A 19 0.30 -8.13 12.25
N ALA A 20 -0.71 -8.43 13.06
CA ALA A 20 -1.75 -9.40 12.71
C ALA A 20 -2.57 -8.96 11.48
N ARG A 21 -2.92 -7.68 11.37
CA ARG A 21 -3.58 -7.14 10.17
C ARG A 21 -2.73 -7.28 8.92
N VAL A 22 -1.43 -6.98 9.01
CA VAL A 22 -0.50 -7.16 7.88
C VAL A 22 -0.41 -8.64 7.51
N ALA A 23 -0.36 -9.55 8.49
CA ALA A 23 -0.36 -11.00 8.25
C ALA A 23 -1.59 -11.46 7.48
N GLY A 24 -2.77 -11.01 7.90
CA GLY A 24 -4.04 -11.32 7.25
C GLY A 24 -4.03 -10.86 5.80
N PHE A 25 -3.72 -9.58 5.58
CA PHE A 25 -3.64 -9.01 4.24
C PHE A 25 -2.69 -9.78 3.31
N VAL A 26 -1.49 -10.14 3.81
CA VAL A 26 -0.52 -10.90 3.02
C VAL A 26 -1.04 -12.30 2.69
N ASN A 27 -1.66 -13.00 3.64
CA ASN A 27 -2.27 -14.31 3.40
C ASN A 27 -3.39 -14.23 2.36
N ASP A 28 -4.26 -13.22 2.44
CA ASP A 28 -5.36 -13.04 1.49
C ASP A 28 -4.81 -12.87 0.07
N ARG A 29 -3.79 -12.02 -0.12
CA ARG A 29 -3.16 -11.82 -1.42
C ARG A 29 -2.46 -13.08 -1.95
N LEU A 30 -1.78 -13.82 -1.08
CA LEU A 30 -1.14 -15.07 -1.48
C LEU A 30 -2.18 -16.12 -1.91
N ASN A 31 -3.33 -16.20 -1.23
CA ASN A 31 -4.43 -17.08 -1.61
C ASN A 31 -5.07 -16.67 -2.93
N GLU A 32 -5.26 -15.38 -3.18
CA GLU A 32 -5.77 -14.85 -4.46
C GLU A 32 -4.85 -15.24 -5.63
N VAL A 33 -3.54 -15.03 -5.48
CA VAL A 33 -2.56 -15.35 -6.53
C VAL A 33 -2.44 -16.86 -6.72
N ALA A 34 -2.45 -17.65 -5.64
CA ALA A 34 -2.45 -19.12 -5.72
C ALA A 34 -3.67 -19.65 -6.48
N ALA A 35 -4.85 -19.04 -6.28
CA ALA A 35 -6.07 -19.42 -7.00
C ALA A 35 -5.98 -19.10 -8.51
N GLN A 36 -5.24 -18.06 -8.89
CA GLN A 36 -5.02 -17.68 -10.29
C GLN A 36 -3.87 -18.42 -10.98
N ALA A 37 -2.95 -19.00 -10.21
CA ALA A 37 -1.80 -19.75 -10.72
C ALA A 37 -1.67 -21.14 -10.07
N PRO A 38 -2.57 -22.10 -10.38
CA PRO A 38 -2.65 -23.39 -9.68
C PRO A 38 -1.41 -24.28 -9.83
N THR A 39 -0.61 -24.04 -10.89
CA THR A 39 0.61 -24.81 -11.19
C THR A 39 1.88 -24.14 -10.69
N ALA A 40 1.78 -22.92 -10.14
CA ALA A 40 2.92 -22.19 -9.63
C ALA A 40 3.35 -22.73 -8.26
N ASP A 41 4.65 -22.80 -8.02
CA ASP A 41 5.15 -23.15 -6.71
C ASP A 41 4.99 -21.99 -5.71
N THR A 42 5.17 -22.29 -4.42
CA THR A 42 5.03 -21.30 -3.33
C THR A 42 5.94 -20.09 -3.51
N HIS A 43 7.14 -20.27 -4.06
CA HIS A 43 8.08 -19.17 -4.29
C HIS A 43 7.58 -18.26 -5.41
N GLN A 44 7.11 -18.84 -6.52
CA GLN A 44 6.53 -18.11 -7.64
C GLN A 44 5.29 -17.32 -7.18
N ILE A 45 4.39 -17.96 -6.43
CA ILE A 45 3.21 -17.30 -5.84
C ILE A 45 3.64 -16.11 -4.96
N THR A 46 4.67 -16.29 -4.14
CA THR A 46 5.18 -15.22 -3.27
C THR A 46 5.75 -14.05 -4.06
N VAL A 47 6.54 -14.32 -5.10
CA VAL A 47 7.10 -13.28 -5.97
C VAL A 47 6.02 -12.53 -6.73
N LEU A 48 5.06 -13.24 -7.34
CA LEU A 48 3.92 -12.62 -8.03
C LEU A 48 3.07 -11.77 -7.09
N THR A 49 2.84 -12.26 -5.87
CA THR A 49 2.12 -11.49 -4.85
C THR A 49 2.87 -10.23 -4.45
N LEU A 50 4.19 -10.32 -4.26
CA LEU A 50 5.01 -9.16 -3.95
C LEU A 50 4.95 -8.12 -5.08
N LEU A 51 5.05 -8.56 -6.33
CA LEU A 51 4.94 -7.68 -7.50
C LEU A 51 3.60 -6.93 -7.51
N ASN A 52 2.49 -7.64 -7.35
CA ASN A 52 1.15 -7.04 -7.31
C ASN A 52 0.99 -6.03 -6.15
N VAL A 53 1.52 -6.36 -4.97
CA VAL A 53 1.44 -5.46 -3.80
C VAL A 53 2.31 -4.22 -3.98
N VAL A 54 3.50 -4.38 -4.56
CA VAL A 54 4.41 -3.26 -4.85
C VAL A 54 3.83 -2.36 -5.92
N GLU A 55 3.25 -2.90 -6.99
CA GLU A 55 2.56 -2.13 -8.03
C GLU A 55 1.44 -1.29 -7.42
N ALA A 56 0.56 -1.90 -6.62
CA ALA A 56 -0.51 -1.17 -5.93
C ALA A 56 0.01 -0.08 -4.97
N TYR A 57 1.17 -0.30 -4.34
CA TYR A 57 1.81 0.71 -3.49
C TYR A 57 2.36 1.88 -4.32
N LEU A 58 3.00 1.59 -5.46
CA LEU A 58 3.52 2.61 -6.37
C LEU A 58 2.38 3.44 -6.96
N ASP A 59 1.30 2.81 -7.43
CA ASP A 59 0.10 3.51 -7.90
C ASP A 59 -0.48 4.47 -6.85
N LEU A 60 -0.49 4.06 -5.57
CA LEU A 60 -0.96 4.91 -4.48
C LEU A 60 0.01 6.07 -4.18
N ALA A 61 1.31 5.84 -4.30
CA ALA A 61 2.32 6.87 -4.14
C ALA A 61 2.25 7.90 -5.27
N ASP A 62 2.16 7.44 -6.53
CA ASP A 62 2.05 8.28 -7.71
C ASP A 62 0.77 9.13 -7.66
N ARG A 63 -0.38 8.53 -7.33
CA ARG A 63 -1.63 9.28 -7.13
C ARG A 63 -1.52 10.34 -6.03
N ARG A 64 -0.71 10.10 -4.99
CA ARG A 64 -0.49 11.08 -3.91
C ARG A 64 0.38 12.25 -4.39
N GLU A 65 1.37 11.98 -5.22
CA GLU A 65 2.17 13.02 -5.88
C GLU A 65 1.33 13.82 -6.89
N GLU A 66 0.57 13.14 -7.75
CA GLU A 66 -0.32 13.74 -8.75
C GLU A 66 -1.49 14.51 -8.12
N ALA A 67 -2.00 14.07 -6.96
CA ALA A 67 -3.05 14.77 -6.24
C ALA A 67 -2.63 16.18 -5.79
N GLY A 68 -1.36 16.57 -5.99
CA GLY A 68 -0.96 17.97 -6.09
C GLY A 68 -1.44 18.77 -4.88
N GLY A 69 -1.39 18.17 -3.69
CA GLY A 69 -1.91 18.77 -2.47
C GLY A 69 -1.29 20.16 -2.26
N SER A 70 0.01 20.28 -2.60
CA SER A 70 0.73 21.55 -2.59
C SER A 70 0.24 22.52 -3.67
N GLU A 71 0.11 22.10 -4.93
CA GLU A 71 -0.37 22.99 -6.01
C GLU A 71 -1.80 23.48 -5.81
N ARG A 72 -2.70 22.63 -5.32
CA ARG A 72 -4.08 23.02 -5.03
C ARG A 72 -4.14 23.95 -3.84
N LEU A 73 -3.34 23.70 -2.81
CA LEU A 73 -3.23 24.56 -1.62
C LEU A 73 -2.64 25.93 -1.97
N GLU A 74 -1.57 25.98 -2.77
CA GLU A 74 -0.97 27.21 -3.28
C GLU A 74 -1.95 28.01 -4.14
N ARG A 75 -2.75 27.34 -4.98
CA ARG A 75 -3.82 27.99 -5.76
C ARG A 75 -4.87 28.63 -4.87
N LEU A 76 -5.25 27.96 -3.78
CA LEU A 76 -6.22 28.48 -2.82
C LEU A 76 -5.64 29.66 -2.03
N LEU A 77 -4.38 29.57 -1.61
CA LEU A 77 -3.66 30.68 -0.96
C LEU A 77 -3.62 31.93 -1.83
N ARG A 78 -3.19 31.82 -3.10
CA ARG A 78 -3.18 32.96 -4.03
C ARG A 78 -4.55 33.59 -4.23
N ARG A 79 -5.62 32.78 -4.22
CA ARG A 79 -7.00 33.29 -4.35
C ARG A 79 -7.45 34.06 -3.12
N VAL A 80 -7.01 33.65 -1.93
CA VAL A 80 -7.31 34.36 -0.68
C VAL A 80 -6.51 35.66 -0.63
N GLU A 81 -5.21 35.63 -0.96
CA GLU A 81 -4.37 36.82 -1.02
C GLU A 81 -4.93 37.87 -2.01
N ALA A 82 -5.25 37.45 -3.24
CA ALA A 82 -5.82 38.35 -4.25
C ALA A 82 -7.19 38.92 -3.85
N ALA A 83 -7.97 38.22 -3.01
CA ALA A 83 -9.24 38.72 -2.50
C ALA A 83 -9.04 39.74 -1.36
N CYS A 84 -7.98 39.58 -0.55
CA CYS A 84 -7.64 40.52 0.52
C CYS A 84 -6.94 41.79 0.02
N GLU A 85 -6.24 41.75 -1.12
CA GLU A 85 -5.62 42.94 -1.74
C GLU A 85 -6.62 43.79 -2.56
N ALA A 86 -7.84 43.29 -2.80
CA ALA A 86 -8.87 43.97 -3.59
C ALA A 86 -9.85 44.81 -2.75
N GLU A 87 -9.59 44.94 -1.44
CA GLU A 87 -10.34 45.74 -0.45
C GLU A 87 -9.52 46.96 0.02
#